data_AF-A0A921BFK4-F1
#
_entry.id   AF-A0A921BFK4-F1
#
_cell.length_a   1.000
_cell.length_b   1.000
_cell.length_c   1.000
_cell.angle_alpha   90.00
_cell.angle_beta   90.00
_cell.angle_gamma   90.00
#
_symmetry.space_group_name_H-M   'P 1'
#
loop_
_entity.id
_entity.type
_entity.pdbx_description
1 polymer ?
#
loop_
_entity_poly.entity_id
_entity_poly.type
_entity_poly.pdbx_seq_one_letter_code
_entity_poly.pdbx_strand_id
1 'polypeptide(L)'
;MSTNRFSITDSLNAFCKDTDAYLQGLPNGSLSSLTFAAKDIFDVQGYITGGGNPDWKLSQVSAESTAWAVRVLVEAGATMVGKP
;
A
#
# COMPACT_ATOMS: atom_id res chain seq x y z
N MET A 1 0.08 -17.34 10.51
CA MET A 1 1.45 -16.85 10.78
C MET A 1 1.35 -15.34 10.94
N SER A 2 1.81 -14.79 12.05
CA SER A 2 1.80 -13.32 12.26
C SER A 2 2.78 -12.70 11.25
N THR A 3 2.26 -12.01 10.24
CA THR A 3 3.08 -11.17 9.36
C THR A 3 3.56 -9.99 10.18
N ASN A 4 4.85 -9.99 10.54
CA ASN A 4 5.47 -8.89 11.26
C ASN A 4 5.48 -7.67 10.34
N ARG A 5 4.51 -6.75 10.50
CA ARG A 5 4.44 -5.52 9.70
C ARG A 5 5.62 -4.63 10.06
N PHE A 6 6.23 -4.01 9.06
CA PHE A 6 7.22 -2.95 9.31
C PHE A 6 6.57 -1.82 10.13
N SER A 7 7.20 -1.46 11.25
CA SER A 7 6.80 -0.28 12.02
C SER A 7 7.43 0.96 11.40
N ILE A 8 6.60 1.93 11.02
CA ILE A 8 7.04 3.23 10.49
C ILE A 8 6.65 4.34 11.44
N THR A 9 7.61 5.19 11.79
CA THR A 9 7.35 6.44 12.50
C THR A 9 6.93 7.50 11.48
N ASP A 10 5.64 7.86 11.48
CA ASP A 10 5.10 8.89 10.59
C ASP A 10 4.99 10.25 11.30
N SER A 11 6.13 10.90 11.55
CA SER A 11 6.17 12.19 12.24
C SER A 11 5.58 13.35 11.43
N LEU A 12 5.44 13.18 10.12
CA LEU A 12 4.95 14.21 9.20
C LEU A 12 3.48 14.02 8.82
N ASN A 13 2.82 12.96 9.29
CA ASN A 13 1.49 12.55 8.84
C ASN A 13 1.42 12.37 7.31
N ALA A 14 2.46 11.77 6.75
CA ALA A 14 2.59 11.52 5.33
C ALA A 14 1.69 10.37 4.86
N PHE A 15 1.24 9.47 5.75
CA PHE A 15 0.37 8.35 5.39
C PHE A 15 -1.10 8.61 5.74
N CYS A 16 -2.00 8.09 4.91
CA CYS A 16 -3.43 8.09 5.17
C CYS A 16 -3.74 7.29 6.46
N LYS A 17 -4.46 7.90 7.40
CA LYS A 17 -4.79 7.28 8.70
C LYS A 17 -6.04 6.40 8.68
N ASP A 18 -6.77 6.43 7.59
CA ASP A 18 -8.07 5.79 7.39
C ASP A 18 -7.99 4.58 6.46
N THR A 19 -6.79 4.01 6.33
CA THR A 19 -6.52 2.75 5.63
C THR A 19 -5.34 2.03 6.28
N ASP A 20 -5.42 0.72 6.37
CA ASP A 20 -4.32 -0.15 6.81
C ASP A 20 -3.69 -0.91 5.63
N ALA A 21 -3.82 -0.39 4.41
CA ALA A 21 -3.31 -0.98 3.18
C ALA A 21 -1.81 -1.31 3.30
N TYR A 22 -1.51 -2.61 3.18
CA TYR A 22 -0.17 -3.16 3.33
C TYR A 22 -0.06 -4.40 2.45
N LEU A 23 1.04 -4.52 1.70
CA LEU A 23 1.32 -5.71 0.89
C LEU A 23 2.71 -6.24 1.22
N GLN A 24 2.76 -7.44 1.78
CA GLN A 24 4.01 -8.13 2.04
C GLN A 24 4.70 -8.48 0.73
N GLY A 25 5.94 -8.03 0.55
CA GLY A 25 6.76 -8.43 -0.59
C GLY A 25 7.04 -9.93 -0.60
N LEU A 26 7.15 -10.53 -1.78
CA LEU A 26 7.52 -11.93 -1.91
C LEU A 26 8.93 -12.20 -1.35
N PRO A 27 9.15 -13.37 -0.72
CA PRO A 27 10.47 -13.71 -0.20
C PRO A 27 11.48 -13.91 -1.33
N ASN A 28 12.75 -13.60 -1.06
CA ASN A 28 13.90 -13.85 -1.95
C ASN A 28 13.86 -13.14 -3.32
N GLY A 29 13.06 -12.07 -3.44
CA GLY A 29 13.07 -11.20 -4.61
C GLY A 29 14.23 -10.20 -4.57
N SER A 30 14.58 -9.61 -5.72
CA SER A 30 15.68 -8.65 -5.84
C SER A 30 15.49 -7.37 -5.00
N LEU A 31 14.26 -7.10 -4.54
CA LEU A 31 13.90 -5.96 -3.70
C LEU A 31 13.48 -6.36 -2.27
N SER A 32 13.74 -7.60 -1.82
CA SER A 32 13.25 -8.10 -0.52
C SER A 32 13.73 -7.34 0.72
N SER A 33 14.75 -6.49 0.60
CA SER A 33 15.22 -5.61 1.69
C SER A 33 14.62 -4.21 1.65
N LEU A 34 13.76 -3.90 0.67
CA LEU A 34 13.21 -2.58 0.45
C LEU A 34 11.74 -2.49 0.87
N THR A 35 11.36 -1.30 1.29
CA THR A 35 9.98 -0.91 1.52
C THR A 35 9.61 0.26 0.61
N PHE A 36 8.33 0.41 0.32
CA PHE A 36 7.82 1.54 -0.46
C PHE A 36 6.42 1.96 -0.04
N ALA A 37 6.08 3.22 -0.29
CA ALA A 37 4.73 3.74 -0.17
C ALA A 37 4.09 3.80 -1.56
N ALA A 38 2.82 3.40 -1.67
CA ALA A 38 2.06 3.51 -2.92
C ALA A 38 1.07 4.67 -2.79
N LYS A 39 1.30 5.77 -3.52
CA LYS A 39 0.43 6.97 -3.50
C LYS A 39 -1.05 6.58 -3.55
N ASP A 40 -1.92 7.29 -2.83
CA ASP A 40 -3.37 7.03 -2.77
C ASP A 40 -4.13 7.32 -4.07
N ILE A 41 -3.50 7.09 -5.21
CA ILE A 41 -4.08 7.03 -6.56
C ILE A 41 -3.85 5.65 -7.20
N PHE A 42 -3.02 4.80 -6.57
CA PHE A 42 -2.82 3.42 -6.99
C PHE A 42 -3.77 2.50 -6.25
N ASP A 43 -4.41 1.62 -7.00
CA ASP A 43 -5.26 0.59 -6.45
C ASP A 43 -4.46 -0.48 -5.72
N VAL A 44 -5.00 -0.90 -4.58
CA VAL A 44 -4.54 -2.02 -3.77
C VAL A 44 -5.77 -2.87 -3.51
N GLN A 45 -5.74 -4.13 -3.92
CA GLN A 45 -6.90 -5.01 -3.84
C GLN A 45 -7.48 -5.04 -2.41
N GLY A 46 -8.81 -4.89 -2.31
CA GLY A 46 -9.53 -4.88 -1.04
C GLY A 46 -9.60 -3.52 -0.34
N TYR A 47 -8.84 -2.53 -0.81
CA TYR A 47 -8.81 -1.18 -0.24
C TYR A 47 -9.44 -0.15 -1.15
N ILE A 48 -10.04 0.89 -0.55
CA ILE A 48 -10.58 2.05 -1.28
C ILE A 48 -9.41 3.00 -1.61
N THR A 49 -9.31 3.41 -2.87
CA THR A 49 -8.38 4.46 -3.32
C THR A 49 -9.04 5.83 -3.18
N GLY A 50 -8.53 6.66 -2.27
CA GLY A 50 -9.15 7.92 -1.88
C GLY A 50 -8.73 9.13 -2.71
N GLY A 51 -7.63 9.06 -3.45
CA GLY A 51 -7.16 10.16 -4.30
C GLY A 51 -6.73 11.40 -3.52
N GLY A 52 -6.53 11.30 -2.20
CA GLY A 52 -6.37 12.45 -1.33
C GLY A 52 -7.62 13.36 -1.25
N ASN A 53 -8.79 12.86 -1.65
CA ASN A 53 -10.05 13.61 -1.67
C ASN A 53 -11.15 12.83 -0.92
N PRO A 54 -11.64 13.33 0.23
CA PRO A 54 -12.69 12.67 1.01
C PRO A 54 -13.98 12.41 0.22
N ASP A 55 -14.43 13.35 -0.61
CA ASP A 55 -15.67 13.21 -1.37
C ASP A 55 -15.54 12.14 -2.46
N TRP A 56 -14.38 12.08 -3.12
CA TRP A 56 -14.06 10.99 -4.04
C TRP A 56 -14.13 9.66 -3.29
N LYS A 57 -13.39 9.53 -2.18
CA LYS A 57 -13.31 8.31 -1.38
C LYS A 57 -14.68 7.79 -0.95
N LEU A 58 -15.59 8.66 -0.51
CA LEU A 58 -16.95 8.30 -0.08
C LEU A 58 -17.80 7.67 -1.19
N SER A 59 -17.49 7.98 -2.46
CA SER A 59 -18.20 7.44 -3.63
C SER A 59 -17.57 6.17 -4.20
N GLN A 60 -16.37 5.79 -3.74
CA GLN A 60 -15.63 4.65 -4.27
C GLN A 60 -15.95 3.35 -3.52
N VAL A 61 -15.67 2.24 -4.19
CA VAL A 61 -15.68 0.89 -3.61
C VAL A 61 -14.25 0.37 -3.53
N SER A 62 -14.03 -0.68 -2.74
CA SER A 62 -12.73 -1.35 -2.66
C SER A 62 -12.30 -1.85 -4.03
N ALA A 63 -11.02 -1.67 -4.36
CA ALA A 63 -10.48 -2.12 -5.63
C ALA A 63 -10.52 -3.65 -5.75
N GLU A 64 -10.93 -4.15 -6.92
CA GLU A 64 -10.96 -5.59 -7.22
C GLU A 64 -9.56 -6.16 -7.49
N SER A 65 -8.60 -5.31 -7.86
CA SER A 65 -7.23 -5.71 -8.18
C SER A 65 -6.22 -4.67 -7.73
N THR A 66 -4.97 -5.13 -7.53
CA THR A 66 -3.84 -4.25 -7.23
C THR A 66 -3.26 -3.71 -8.53
N ALA A 67 -2.99 -2.39 -8.58
CA ALA A 67 -2.40 -1.73 -9.74
C ALA A 67 -1.08 -2.42 -10.16
N TRP A 68 -0.86 -2.53 -11.47
CA TRP A 68 0.28 -3.26 -12.04
C TRP A 68 1.62 -2.82 -11.46
N ALA A 69 1.86 -1.52 -11.33
CA ALA A 69 3.12 -0.99 -10.79
C ALA A 69 3.37 -1.43 -9.34
N VAL A 70 2.33 -1.41 -8.49
CA VAL A 70 2.41 -1.88 -7.10
C VAL A 70 2.67 -3.38 -7.07
N ARG A 71 1.95 -4.14 -7.89
CA ARG A 71 2.12 -5.60 -8.00
C ARG A 71 3.55 -5.98 -8.41
N VAL A 72 4.13 -5.33 -9.40
CA VAL A 72 5.51 -5.60 -9.87
C VAL A 72 6.53 -5.43 -8.74
N LEU A 73 6.40 -4.37 -7.93
CA LEU A 73 7.32 -4.13 -6.81
C LEU A 73 7.18 -5.20 -5.72
N VAL A 74 5.93 -5.59 -5.40
CA VAL A 74 5.63 -6.63 -4.42
C VAL A 74 6.14 -8.00 -4.88
N GLU A 75 5.92 -8.35 -6.15
CA GLU A 75 6.42 -9.60 -6.75
C GLU A 75 7.95 -9.65 -6.80
N ALA A 76 8.61 -8.50 -7.02
CA ALA A 76 10.06 -8.37 -6.92
C ALA A 76 10.58 -8.37 -5.47
N GLY A 77 9.69 -8.42 -4.47
CA GLY A 77 10.01 -8.60 -3.06
C GLY A 77 9.92 -7.36 -2.18
N ALA A 78 9.67 -6.16 -2.74
CA ALA A 78 9.53 -4.95 -1.93
C ALA A 78 8.22 -5.00 -1.13
N THR A 79 8.26 -4.53 0.12
CA THR A 79 7.06 -4.48 0.97
C THR A 79 6.38 -3.12 0.90
N MET A 80 5.09 -3.09 0.55
CA MET A 80 4.29 -1.87 0.59
C MET A 80 3.83 -1.61 2.03
N VAL A 81 4.24 -0.47 2.58
CA VAL A 81 4.05 -0.15 4.00
C VAL A 81 2.90 0.81 4.29
N GLY A 82 2.31 1.40 3.25
CA GLY A 82 1.16 2.29 3.38
C GLY A 82 0.88 3.10 2.13
N LYS A 83 -0.19 3.89 2.20
CA LYS A 83 -0.58 4.87 1.18
C LYS A 83 -0.40 6.30 1.71
N PRO A 84 0.37 7.16 1.02
CA PRO A 84 0.42 8.60 1.27
C PRO A 84 -0.59 9.38 0.44
#